data_AF-A0A7C1UU28-F1
#
_entry.id   AF-A0A7C1UU28-F1
#
_cell.length_a   1.000
_cell.length_b   1.000
_cell.length_c   1.000
_cell.angle_alpha   90.00
_cell.angle_beta   90.00
_cell.angle_gamma   90.00
#
_symmetry.space_group_name_H-M   'P 1'
#
loop_
_entity.id
_entity.type
_entity.pdbx_description
1 polymer ?
#
loop_
_entity_poly.entity_id
_entity_poly.type
_entity_poly.pdbx_seq_one_letter_code
_entity_poly.pdbx_strand_id
1 'polypeptide(L)'
;MQARRVLIIIGGLILIIGSRLPWISAPVLYGVEGPASEAIEIGWEGSGYITGGIGLILLLIAIFWKGRTRKRYSIPSTILATLAVLVVIGCFYRVLEIDPNDGLLRATDVGIYVTFIGGLLALVGAVCRTSVNQEKQGPILLIIVISSGLMLALLLGRVRTASPSLEPITPHAVAADAQPVVIDTDMAADDWLAILYLLGRSDVDVQAITVTGAGEAHCSAGTRNALNLVALAGRPEIPVACGREAPLEGDHAFPTEWRERVDDLLGLTLPENSREASSESAVELLTRIIQGSPQKVHLITLGPLTNVGEVLEAEPGLVMNLEMITVMGGAVEVAGNVGSSSNIENEVAGWNFYVDPRAAAEVFGSGAPITLVPLDATNYAPVTMEFYRRLERDRTTSVAEFVYRVLAAQEEYVRLGSYYFWDPLAAAIATEEGLGTFQEMPLVVVEEDGAESGRTLESERGFVIRVAMKADRERFETLFLDAVNGRLP
;
A
#
# COMPACT_ATOMS: atom_id res chain seq x y z
N MET A 1 57.96 0.49 -9.93
CA MET A 1 56.72 0.11 -10.62
C MET A 1 55.67 1.18 -10.33
N GLN A 2 55.10 1.81 -11.35
CA GLN A 2 54.28 3.02 -11.22
C GLN A 2 52.93 2.70 -10.57
N ALA A 3 52.51 3.47 -9.56
CA ALA A 3 51.28 3.30 -8.75
C ALA A 3 50.01 2.95 -9.56
N ARG A 4 49.92 3.41 -10.81
CA ARG A 4 48.85 3.12 -11.76
C ARG A 4 48.67 1.63 -12.08
N ARG A 5 49.76 0.86 -12.14
CA ARG A 5 49.69 -0.60 -12.35
C ARG A 5 49.17 -1.33 -11.13
N VAL A 6 49.51 -0.83 -9.94
CA VAL A 6 49.06 -1.39 -8.66
C VAL A 6 47.53 -1.26 -8.56
N LEU A 7 46.96 -0.12 -8.97
CA LEU A 7 45.50 0.07 -8.98
C LEU A 7 44.74 -0.91 -9.88
N ILE A 8 45.25 -1.20 -11.09
CA ILE A 8 44.62 -2.19 -11.99
C ILE A 8 44.71 -3.60 -11.39
N ILE A 9 45.84 -3.94 -10.77
CA ILE A 9 46.04 -5.24 -10.11
C ILE A 9 45.07 -5.39 -8.94
N ILE A 10 44.98 -4.38 -8.08
CA ILE A 10 44.07 -4.37 -6.92
C ILE A 10 42.61 -4.44 -7.40
N GLY A 11 42.21 -3.60 -8.36
CA GLY A 11 40.84 -3.62 -8.90
C GLY A 11 40.48 -4.96 -9.54
N GLY A 12 41.39 -5.57 -10.32
CA GLY A 12 41.18 -6.89 -10.90
C GLY A 12 41.03 -8.00 -9.84
N LEU A 13 41.84 -7.97 -8.77
CA LEU A 13 41.73 -8.93 -7.66
C LEU A 13 40.41 -8.76 -6.90
N ILE A 14 40.01 -7.51 -6.61
CA ILE A 14 38.75 -7.22 -5.91
C ILE A 14 37.55 -7.70 -6.73
N LEU A 15 37.58 -7.55 -8.06
CA LEU A 15 36.52 -8.06 -8.94
C LEU A 15 36.41 -9.59 -8.88
N ILE A 16 37.54 -10.31 -8.85
CA ILE A 16 37.55 -11.79 -8.71
C ILE A 16 37.01 -12.21 -7.34
N ILE A 17 37.35 -11.47 -6.28
CA ILE A 17 36.89 -11.77 -4.92
C ILE A 17 35.39 -11.48 -4.79
N GLY A 18 34.96 -10.28 -5.20
CA GLY A 18 33.55 -9.85 -5.16
C GLY A 18 32.65 -10.77 -5.96
N SER A 19 33.14 -11.31 -7.08
CA SER A 19 32.38 -12.27 -7.88
C SER A 19 32.21 -13.65 -7.26
N ARG A 20 32.91 -13.94 -6.16
CA ARG A 20 32.87 -15.20 -5.41
C ARG A 20 32.22 -15.05 -4.04
N LEU A 21 31.95 -13.81 -3.63
CA LEU A 21 31.16 -13.57 -2.44
C LEU A 21 29.70 -13.91 -2.74
N PRO A 22 29.02 -14.61 -1.84
CA PRO A 22 27.60 -14.82 -1.97
C PRO A 22 26.91 -13.45 -1.91
N TRP A 23 25.89 -13.28 -2.75
CA TRP A 23 25.11 -12.03 -2.89
C TRP A 23 24.07 -11.98 -1.76
N ILE A 24 24.56 -12.14 -0.53
CA ILE A 24 23.77 -12.19 0.70
C ILE A 24 23.60 -10.77 1.22
N SER A 25 22.39 -10.45 1.66
CA SER A 25 22.08 -9.15 2.25
C SER A 25 22.78 -8.98 3.62
N ALA A 26 23.27 -7.77 3.92
CA ALA A 26 23.88 -7.45 5.20
C ALA A 26 22.98 -7.75 6.43
N PRO A 27 21.65 -7.59 6.38
CA PRO A 27 20.73 -8.03 7.44
C PRO A 27 20.90 -9.51 7.83
N VAL A 28 21.07 -10.42 6.87
CA VAL A 28 21.31 -11.86 7.12
C VAL A 28 22.66 -12.09 7.81
N LEU A 29 23.70 -11.32 7.43
CA LEU A 29 25.03 -11.36 8.05
C LEU A 29 25.03 -10.82 9.50
N TYR A 30 24.07 -9.97 9.86
CA TYR A 30 23.89 -9.40 11.19
C TYR A 30 22.73 -10.01 11.99
N GLY A 31 22.09 -11.07 11.49
CA GLY A 31 21.04 -11.81 12.20
C GLY A 31 19.71 -11.07 12.34
N VAL A 32 19.36 -10.22 11.37
CA VAL A 32 18.07 -9.50 11.32
C VAL A 32 17.12 -10.27 10.40
N GLU A 33 16.00 -10.76 10.95
CA GLU A 33 14.99 -11.57 10.23
C GLU A 33 13.79 -10.73 9.75
N GLY A 34 13.22 -11.07 8.58
CA GLY A 34 12.01 -10.44 8.00
C GLY A 34 11.75 -10.83 6.53
N PRO A 35 10.56 -10.60 5.97
CA PRO A 35 10.14 -11.13 4.65
C PRO A 35 10.95 -10.59 3.45
N ALA A 36 11.51 -9.37 3.55
CA ALA A 36 12.45 -8.85 2.55
C ALA A 36 13.77 -9.65 2.47
N SER A 37 14.10 -10.44 3.52
CA SER A 37 15.33 -11.25 3.55
C SER A 37 15.20 -12.57 2.80
N GLU A 38 14.01 -13.19 2.78
CA GLU A 38 13.76 -14.47 2.09
C GLU A 38 13.67 -14.32 0.57
N ALA A 39 13.18 -13.17 0.06
CA ALA A 39 13.14 -12.89 -1.38
C ALA A 39 14.54 -12.70 -2.00
N ILE A 40 15.54 -12.33 -1.20
CA ILE A 40 16.92 -12.06 -1.68
C ILE A 40 17.74 -13.35 -1.80
N GLU A 41 17.33 -14.45 -1.13
CA GLU A 41 18.05 -15.72 -1.17
C GLU A 41 18.00 -16.43 -2.55
N ILE A 42 17.08 -16.03 -3.44
CA ILE A 42 16.86 -16.67 -4.74
C ILE A 42 17.65 -15.97 -5.89
N GLY A 43 18.52 -15.01 -5.55
CA GLY A 43 19.34 -14.23 -6.48
C GLY A 43 20.49 -14.97 -7.19
N TRP A 44 20.16 -15.95 -8.06
CA TRP A 44 20.88 -16.25 -9.30
C TRP A 44 22.42 -16.47 -9.22
N GLU A 45 22.85 -17.72 -8.98
CA GLU A 45 24.27 -18.16 -8.93
C GLU A 45 25.10 -17.94 -10.24
N GLY A 46 24.53 -17.36 -11.31
CA GLY A 46 25.14 -17.32 -12.64
C GLY A 46 25.96 -16.07 -13.02
N SER A 47 25.74 -14.90 -12.39
CA SER A 47 26.32 -13.63 -12.91
C SER A 47 27.74 -13.29 -12.45
N GLY A 48 28.21 -13.85 -11.33
CA GLY A 48 29.57 -13.62 -10.84
C GLY A 48 30.67 -14.10 -11.81
N TYR A 49 30.37 -15.09 -12.64
CA TYR A 49 31.36 -15.62 -13.59
C TYR A 49 31.82 -14.58 -14.63
N ILE A 50 30.94 -13.68 -15.06
CA ILE A 50 31.27 -12.64 -16.05
C ILE A 50 32.17 -11.57 -15.41
N THR A 51 31.80 -11.06 -14.22
CA THR A 51 32.57 -10.04 -13.51
C THR A 51 33.93 -10.58 -13.04
N GLY A 52 33.97 -11.82 -12.56
CA GLY A 52 35.20 -12.53 -12.23
C GLY A 52 36.10 -12.79 -13.44
N GLY A 53 35.51 -13.15 -14.58
CA GLY A 53 36.22 -13.30 -15.85
C GLY A 53 36.88 -11.99 -16.32
N ILE A 54 36.16 -10.87 -16.20
CA ILE A 54 36.69 -9.52 -16.48
C ILE A 54 37.83 -9.18 -15.51
N GLY A 55 37.67 -9.48 -14.21
CA GLY A 55 38.71 -9.32 -13.20
C GLY A 55 40.01 -10.08 -13.53
N LEU A 56 39.89 -11.34 -13.99
CA LEU A 56 41.03 -12.15 -14.41
C LEU A 56 41.75 -11.58 -15.63
N ILE A 57 41.00 -11.09 -16.62
CA ILE A 57 41.56 -10.43 -17.80
C ILE A 57 42.34 -9.17 -17.40
N LEU A 58 41.77 -8.33 -16.52
CA LEU A 58 42.43 -7.13 -15.98
C LEU A 58 43.75 -7.49 -15.27
N LEU A 59 43.75 -8.55 -14.46
CA LEU A 59 44.91 -9.02 -13.71
C LEU A 59 46.04 -9.54 -14.63
N LEU A 60 45.72 -10.44 -15.56
CA LEU A 60 46.69 -11.02 -16.49
C LEU A 60 47.34 -9.95 -17.36
N ILE A 61 46.55 -9.01 -17.87
CA ILE A 61 47.07 -7.89 -18.66
C ILE A 61 47.94 -6.97 -17.80
N ALA A 62 47.60 -6.73 -16.53
CA ALA A 62 48.44 -5.92 -15.66
C ALA A 62 49.80 -6.57 -15.35
N ILE A 63 49.83 -7.89 -15.15
CA ILE A 63 51.04 -8.68 -14.82
C ILE A 63 51.95 -8.84 -16.04
N PHE A 64 51.42 -9.33 -17.17
CA PHE A 64 52.24 -9.77 -18.30
C PHE A 64 52.57 -8.65 -19.29
N TRP A 65 51.88 -7.50 -19.21
CA TRP A 65 52.12 -6.41 -20.15
C TRP A 65 53.36 -5.57 -19.80
N LYS A 66 54.48 -5.91 -20.44
CA LYS A 66 55.77 -5.22 -20.32
C LYS A 66 55.97 -3.97 -21.20
N GLY A 67 54.94 -3.51 -21.92
CA GLY A 67 55.09 -2.42 -22.90
C GLY A 67 55.46 -1.07 -22.28
N ARG A 68 56.52 -0.41 -22.78
CA ARG A 68 56.74 1.03 -22.64
C ARG A 68 55.80 1.73 -23.62
N THR A 69 54.74 2.35 -23.11
CA THR A 69 53.73 3.07 -23.89
C THR A 69 54.32 4.36 -24.49
N ARG A 70 54.93 4.25 -25.68
CA ARG A 70 55.34 5.42 -26.49
C ARG A 70 54.25 5.94 -27.43
N LYS A 71 53.08 5.27 -27.53
CA LYS A 71 51.95 5.71 -28.36
C LYS A 71 50.83 6.32 -27.51
N ARG A 72 50.20 7.38 -28.05
CA ARG A 72 49.11 8.18 -27.44
C ARG A 72 47.90 7.36 -26.96
N TYR A 73 47.68 6.18 -27.52
CA TYR A 73 46.64 5.24 -27.10
C TYR A 73 47.21 3.83 -27.18
N SER A 74 47.04 3.04 -26.12
CA SER A 74 47.20 1.60 -26.20
C SER A 74 45.81 0.97 -26.23
N ILE A 75 45.46 0.36 -27.37
CA ILE A 75 44.20 -0.37 -27.58
C ILE A 75 43.78 -1.20 -26.35
N PRO A 76 44.69 -1.93 -25.66
CA PRO A 76 44.27 -2.70 -24.50
C PRO A 76 43.82 -1.84 -23.32
N SER A 77 44.33 -0.62 -23.12
CA SER A 77 43.86 0.27 -22.04
C SER A 77 42.47 0.83 -22.30
N THR A 78 42.10 1.09 -23.56
CA THR A 78 40.74 1.49 -23.93
C THR A 78 39.76 0.34 -23.72
N ILE A 79 40.16 -0.88 -24.10
CA ILE A 79 39.37 -2.10 -23.84
C ILE A 79 39.17 -2.30 -22.32
N LEU A 80 40.23 -2.16 -21.52
CA LEU A 80 40.15 -2.29 -20.06
C LEU A 80 39.22 -1.25 -19.43
N ALA A 81 39.29 0.02 -19.86
CA ALA A 81 38.40 1.06 -19.37
C ALA A 81 36.94 0.79 -19.76
N THR A 82 36.70 0.31 -20.98
CA THR A 82 35.35 -0.03 -21.45
C THR A 82 34.75 -1.19 -20.65
N LEU A 83 35.53 -2.25 -20.40
CA LEU A 83 35.09 -3.38 -19.58
C LEU A 83 34.78 -2.97 -18.14
N ALA A 84 35.60 -2.10 -17.54
CA ALA A 84 35.35 -1.59 -16.19
C ALA A 84 34.06 -0.74 -16.10
N VAL A 85 33.77 0.08 -17.11
CA VAL A 85 32.52 0.85 -17.20
C VAL A 85 31.31 -0.07 -17.32
N LEU A 86 31.39 -1.13 -18.15
CA LEU A 86 30.30 -2.09 -18.29
C LEU A 86 30.00 -2.82 -16.98
N VAL A 87 31.02 -3.16 -16.18
CA VAL A 87 30.83 -3.76 -14.85
C VAL A 87 30.11 -2.79 -13.91
N VAL A 88 30.50 -1.51 -13.89
CA VAL A 88 29.86 -0.48 -13.06
C VAL A 88 28.39 -0.29 -13.45
N ILE A 89 28.08 -0.24 -14.75
CA ILE A 89 26.71 -0.15 -15.26
C ILE A 89 25.90 -1.40 -14.87
N GLY A 90 26.47 -2.59 -15.03
CA GLY A 90 25.83 -3.86 -14.65
C GLY A 90 25.48 -3.93 -13.16
N CYS A 91 26.40 -3.52 -12.28
CA CYS A 91 26.12 -3.44 -10.84
C CYS A 91 24.98 -2.46 -10.52
N PHE A 92 24.89 -1.33 -11.22
CA PHE A 92 23.83 -0.36 -11.01
C PHE A 92 22.46 -0.85 -11.51
N TYR A 93 22.44 -1.48 -12.70
CA TYR A 93 21.21 -2.08 -13.23
C TYR A 93 20.66 -3.15 -12.29
N ARG A 94 21.55 -3.97 -11.69
CA ARG A 94 21.15 -4.96 -10.70
C ARG A 94 20.53 -4.37 -9.44
N VAL A 95 21.06 -3.26 -8.94
CA VAL A 95 20.46 -2.58 -7.78
C VAL A 95 19.05 -2.08 -8.10
N LEU A 96 18.82 -1.59 -9.32
CA LEU A 96 17.50 -1.16 -9.76
C LEU A 96 16.51 -2.33 -9.98
N GLU A 97 17.00 -3.53 -10.30
CA GLU A 97 16.14 -4.73 -10.40
C GLU A 97 15.72 -5.27 -9.03
N ILE A 98 16.59 -5.17 -8.01
CA ILE A 98 16.34 -5.71 -6.66
C ILE A 98 15.31 -4.86 -5.91
N ASP A 99 15.40 -3.53 -5.98
CA ASP A 99 14.39 -2.63 -5.41
C ASP A 99 14.34 -1.31 -6.21
N PRO A 100 13.29 -1.08 -7.01
CA PRO A 100 13.15 0.12 -7.81
C PRO A 100 13.01 1.42 -7.00
N ASN A 101 12.62 1.32 -5.72
CA ASN A 101 12.21 2.45 -4.87
C ASN A 101 13.28 2.87 -3.85
N ASP A 102 14.15 1.95 -3.41
CA ASP A 102 15.04 2.19 -2.26
C ASP A 102 16.48 2.66 -2.60
N GLY A 103 16.86 2.64 -3.89
CA GLY A 103 18.09 3.26 -4.38
C GLY A 103 19.41 2.60 -3.94
N LEU A 104 20.54 3.24 -4.31
CA LEU A 104 21.88 2.61 -4.23
C LEU A 104 22.39 2.37 -2.80
N LEU A 105 21.87 3.07 -1.79
CA LEU A 105 22.41 3.03 -0.42
C LEU A 105 21.67 2.04 0.51
N ARG A 106 20.51 1.54 0.10
CA ARG A 106 19.74 0.53 0.83
C ARG A 106 19.79 -0.86 0.21
N ALA A 107 20.27 -1.01 -1.01
CA ALA A 107 20.62 -2.30 -1.57
C ALA A 107 21.77 -2.91 -0.75
N THR A 108 21.47 -3.63 0.33
CA THR A 108 22.45 -4.12 1.31
C THR A 108 23.24 -5.33 0.81
N ASP A 109 23.65 -5.37 -0.47
CA ASP A 109 24.41 -6.48 -1.04
C ASP A 109 25.92 -6.16 -1.06
N VAL A 110 26.65 -6.83 -0.18
CA VAL A 110 28.09 -6.66 -0.02
C VAL A 110 28.86 -7.04 -1.30
N GLY A 111 28.41 -8.07 -2.03
CA GLY A 111 29.00 -8.51 -3.28
C GLY A 111 28.91 -7.46 -4.38
N ILE A 112 27.79 -6.74 -4.47
CA ILE A 112 27.59 -5.63 -5.41
C ILE A 112 28.54 -4.47 -5.09
N TYR A 113 28.65 -4.04 -3.83
CA TYR A 113 29.55 -2.92 -3.47
C TYR A 113 31.02 -3.25 -3.68
N VAL A 114 31.45 -4.46 -3.32
CA VAL A 114 32.83 -4.92 -3.52
C VAL A 114 33.16 -4.96 -5.00
N THR A 115 32.25 -5.46 -5.84
CA THR A 115 32.41 -5.49 -7.31
C THR A 115 32.44 -4.07 -7.89
N PHE A 116 31.57 -3.18 -7.43
CA PHE A 116 31.52 -1.77 -7.85
C PHE A 116 32.83 -1.03 -7.54
N ILE A 117 33.36 -1.18 -6.32
CA ILE A 117 34.64 -0.59 -5.90
C ILE A 117 35.80 -1.14 -6.74
N GLY A 118 35.80 -2.46 -7.00
CA GLY A 118 36.79 -3.10 -7.88
C GLY A 118 36.79 -2.53 -9.30
N GLY A 119 35.60 -2.33 -9.88
CA GLY A 119 35.41 -1.70 -11.18
C GLY A 119 35.94 -0.26 -11.24
N LEU A 120 35.64 0.55 -10.21
CA LEU A 120 36.08 1.94 -10.13
C LEU A 120 37.61 2.06 -10.03
N LEU A 121 38.25 1.25 -9.19
CA LEU A 121 39.71 1.24 -9.04
C LEU A 121 40.43 0.79 -10.33
N ALA A 122 39.88 -0.22 -11.01
CA ALA A 122 40.38 -0.68 -12.29
C ALA A 122 40.26 0.40 -13.38
N LEU A 123 39.12 1.12 -13.42
CA LEU A 123 38.89 2.23 -14.33
C LEU A 123 39.88 3.38 -14.12
N VAL A 124 40.06 3.82 -12.87
CA VAL A 124 41.02 4.87 -12.51
C VAL A 124 42.44 4.47 -12.88
N GLY A 125 42.83 3.22 -12.60
CA GLY A 125 44.12 2.68 -12.99
C GLY A 125 44.34 2.65 -14.50
N ALA A 126 43.33 2.24 -15.27
CA ALA A 126 43.37 2.17 -16.73
C ALA A 126 43.46 3.56 -17.38
N VAL A 127 42.65 4.51 -16.93
CA VAL A 127 42.65 5.92 -17.40
C VAL A 127 43.96 6.60 -17.03
N CYS A 128 44.49 6.40 -15.82
CA CYS A 128 45.78 6.97 -15.46
C CYS A 128 46.92 6.36 -16.31
N ARG A 129 46.83 5.09 -16.72
CA ARG A 129 47.89 4.41 -17.49
C ARG A 129 48.03 4.92 -18.92
N THR A 130 46.98 5.45 -19.55
CA THR A 130 47.03 6.04 -20.91
C THR A 130 47.64 7.45 -20.92
N SER A 131 47.75 8.10 -19.77
CA SER A 131 48.20 9.50 -19.64
C SER A 131 49.73 9.62 -19.66
N VAL A 132 50.31 9.86 -20.84
CA VAL A 132 51.71 10.32 -20.98
C VAL A 132 51.83 11.82 -21.28
N ASN A 133 50.80 12.53 -21.76
CA ASN A 133 50.87 13.99 -21.99
C ASN A 133 49.60 14.73 -21.49
N GLN A 134 49.80 15.81 -20.72
CA GLN A 134 48.75 16.60 -20.06
C GLN A 134 47.93 17.53 -20.99
N GLU A 135 48.37 17.80 -22.22
CA GLU A 135 47.77 18.87 -23.05
C GLU A 135 46.43 18.54 -23.75
N LYS A 136 45.90 17.32 -23.64
CA LYS A 136 44.57 16.97 -24.19
C LYS A 136 43.72 16.19 -23.19
N GLN A 137 43.70 16.64 -21.94
CA GLN A 137 42.78 16.15 -20.91
C GLN A 137 41.30 16.43 -21.24
N GLY A 138 41.03 17.44 -22.06
CA GLY A 138 39.68 17.94 -22.34
C GLY A 138 38.65 16.87 -22.68
N PRO A 139 38.77 16.08 -23.76
CA PRO A 139 37.65 15.27 -24.26
C PRO A 139 37.31 14.04 -23.40
N ILE A 140 38.31 13.35 -22.84
CA ILE A 140 38.09 12.11 -22.07
C ILE A 140 37.66 12.43 -20.64
N LEU A 141 38.28 13.44 -20.02
CA LEU A 141 37.82 13.94 -18.73
C LEU A 141 36.40 14.53 -18.87
N LEU A 142 36.11 15.20 -20.00
CA LEU A 142 34.77 15.69 -20.31
C LEU A 142 33.76 14.55 -20.51
N ILE A 143 34.10 13.43 -21.17
CA ILE A 143 33.19 12.28 -21.28
C ILE A 143 32.94 11.65 -19.90
N ILE A 144 33.97 11.49 -19.06
CA ILE A 144 33.81 10.96 -17.70
C ILE A 144 33.01 11.93 -16.83
N VAL A 145 33.28 13.23 -16.89
CA VAL A 145 32.54 14.26 -16.13
C VAL A 145 31.10 14.41 -16.64
N ILE A 146 30.87 14.31 -17.95
CA ILE A 146 29.51 14.33 -18.52
C ILE A 146 28.77 13.04 -18.16
N SER A 147 29.39 11.87 -18.22
CA SER A 147 28.73 10.61 -17.85
C SER A 147 28.50 10.49 -16.34
N SER A 148 29.48 10.85 -15.50
CA SER A 148 29.31 10.97 -14.04
C SER A 148 28.34 12.08 -13.65
N GLY A 149 28.32 13.21 -14.38
CA GLY A 149 27.42 14.34 -14.14
C GLY A 149 26.00 14.08 -14.61
N LEU A 150 25.81 13.38 -15.73
CA LEU A 150 24.52 12.90 -16.21
C LEU A 150 24.01 11.78 -15.29
N MET A 151 24.88 10.92 -14.79
CA MET A 151 24.55 9.92 -13.77
C MET A 151 24.17 10.59 -12.44
N LEU A 152 24.90 11.62 -12.00
CA LEU A 152 24.55 12.41 -10.80
C LEU A 152 23.25 13.21 -11.00
N ALA A 153 22.99 13.72 -12.20
CA ALA A 153 21.73 14.40 -12.54
C ALA A 153 20.55 13.42 -12.66
N LEU A 154 20.78 12.18 -13.10
CA LEU A 154 19.78 11.10 -13.06
C LEU A 154 19.55 10.59 -11.63
N LEU A 155 20.60 10.58 -10.79
CA LEU A 155 20.52 10.30 -9.35
C LEU A 155 19.77 11.42 -8.62
N LEU A 156 20.09 12.70 -8.84
CA LEU A 156 19.45 13.86 -8.23
C LEU A 156 18.05 14.14 -8.78
N GLY A 157 17.81 13.84 -10.07
CA GLY A 157 16.48 13.90 -10.68
C GLY A 157 15.56 12.75 -10.26
N ARG A 158 16.11 11.73 -9.57
CA ARG A 158 15.36 10.65 -8.91
C ARG A 158 15.49 10.65 -7.39
N VAL A 159 16.22 11.58 -6.78
CA VAL A 159 15.90 12.03 -5.42
C VAL A 159 14.52 12.65 -5.58
N ARG A 160 13.47 11.85 -5.36
CA ARG A 160 12.13 12.38 -5.16
C ARG A 160 12.32 13.48 -4.14
N THR A 161 12.12 14.74 -4.53
CA THR A 161 11.74 15.76 -3.57
C THR A 161 10.64 15.10 -2.75
N ALA A 162 10.82 14.97 -1.43
CA ALA A 162 9.80 14.41 -0.55
C ALA A 162 8.45 14.96 -1.03
N SER A 163 7.50 14.06 -1.34
CA SER A 163 6.19 14.49 -1.81
C SER A 163 5.70 15.57 -0.86
N PRO A 164 5.22 16.71 -1.35
CA PRO A 164 4.83 17.82 -0.48
C PRO A 164 3.89 17.29 0.60
N SER A 165 4.10 17.79 1.83
CA SER A 165 3.25 17.47 2.98
C SER A 165 1.80 17.74 2.61
N LEU A 166 0.92 16.83 3.01
CA LEU A 166 -0.51 17.04 2.87
C LEU A 166 -0.93 17.98 3.98
N GLU A 167 -1.47 19.12 3.59
CA GLU A 167 -2.01 20.10 4.54
C GLU A 167 -3.49 19.81 4.78
N PRO A 168 -3.97 19.88 6.04
CA PRO A 168 -5.40 19.82 6.35
C PRO A 168 -6.22 20.77 5.47
N ILE A 169 -7.35 20.29 4.95
CA ILE A 169 -8.27 21.14 4.20
C ILE A 169 -9.16 21.94 5.16
N THR A 170 -9.76 23.03 4.66
CA THR A 170 -10.88 23.65 5.36
C THR A 170 -12.12 22.80 5.11
N PRO A 171 -12.79 22.26 6.14
CA PRO A 171 -13.95 21.41 5.93
C PRO A 171 -15.14 22.23 5.42
N HIS A 172 -16.04 21.58 4.67
CA HIS A 172 -17.38 22.13 4.47
C HIS A 172 -18.10 22.22 5.81
N ALA A 173 -18.89 23.28 6.00
CA ALA A 173 -19.75 23.37 7.16
C ALA A 173 -20.85 22.31 7.03
N VAL A 174 -21.02 21.48 8.06
CA VAL A 174 -22.10 20.49 8.11
C VAL A 174 -23.45 21.23 8.09
N ALA A 175 -24.35 20.80 7.22
CA ALA A 175 -25.69 21.35 7.07
C ALA A 175 -26.52 21.13 8.34
N ALA A 176 -27.48 22.02 8.62
CA ALA A 176 -28.30 21.92 9.83
C ALA A 176 -29.23 20.69 9.85
N ASP A 177 -29.56 20.18 8.67
CA ASP A 177 -30.37 18.99 8.40
C ASP A 177 -29.53 17.79 7.92
N ALA A 178 -28.20 17.85 8.12
CA ALA A 178 -27.32 16.74 7.77
C ALA A 178 -27.68 15.46 8.53
N GLN A 179 -27.52 14.33 7.85
CA GLN A 179 -27.79 13.02 8.42
C GLN A 179 -26.70 12.65 9.43
N PRO A 180 -27.04 12.25 10.66
CA PRO A 180 -26.06 11.78 11.63
C PRO A 180 -25.53 10.40 11.23
N VAL A 181 -24.21 10.30 11.07
CA VAL A 181 -23.52 9.09 10.63
C VAL A 181 -22.47 8.67 11.66
N VAL A 182 -22.36 7.37 11.87
CA VAL A 182 -21.23 6.76 12.56
C VAL A 182 -20.59 5.73 11.64
N ILE A 183 -19.27 5.70 11.59
CA ILE A 183 -18.49 4.79 10.73
C ILE A 183 -17.81 3.75 11.61
N ASP A 184 -18.07 2.48 11.37
CA ASP A 184 -17.30 1.36 11.92
C ASP A 184 -16.44 0.77 10.80
N THR A 185 -15.12 0.69 10.98
CA THR A 185 -14.15 0.49 9.90
C THR A 185 -13.00 -0.38 10.38
N ASP A 186 -12.39 -1.19 9.52
CA ASP A 186 -11.14 -1.87 9.84
C ASP A 186 -9.90 -1.19 9.26
N MET A 187 -10.09 0.02 8.73
CA MET A 187 -9.04 0.95 8.33
C MET A 187 -8.11 0.38 7.25
N ALA A 188 -8.65 -0.44 6.36
CA ALA A 188 -7.98 -0.84 5.13
C ALA A 188 -7.89 0.33 4.14
N ALA A 189 -7.19 0.10 3.03
CA ALA A 189 -6.85 1.16 2.09
C ALA A 189 -8.08 1.81 1.44
N ASP A 190 -9.16 1.07 1.20
CA ASP A 190 -10.41 1.59 0.65
C ASP A 190 -11.37 2.17 1.71
N ASP A 191 -11.29 1.78 2.99
CA ASP A 191 -11.95 2.52 4.07
C ASP A 191 -11.49 3.97 4.12
N TRP A 192 -10.19 4.23 3.92
CA TRP A 192 -9.66 5.60 3.94
C TRP A 192 -10.35 6.47 2.89
N LEU A 193 -10.62 5.89 1.71
CA LEU A 193 -11.33 6.53 0.62
C LEU A 193 -12.80 6.77 0.99
N ALA A 194 -13.46 5.79 1.62
CA ALA A 194 -14.85 5.88 2.05
C ALA A 194 -15.05 6.96 3.14
N ILE A 195 -14.16 6.99 4.14
CA ILE A 195 -14.16 8.00 5.21
C ILE A 195 -13.97 9.40 4.62
N LEU A 196 -12.99 9.58 3.74
CA LEU A 196 -12.74 10.88 3.10
C LEU A 196 -13.88 11.32 2.18
N TYR A 197 -14.56 10.37 1.53
CA TYR A 197 -15.79 10.64 0.79
C TYR A 197 -16.90 11.19 1.72
N LEU A 198 -17.17 10.51 2.84
CA LEU A 198 -18.21 10.93 3.80
C LEU A 198 -17.88 12.28 4.44
N LEU A 199 -16.62 12.52 4.82
CA LEU A 199 -16.17 13.79 5.40
C LEU A 199 -16.17 14.94 4.40
N GLY A 200 -16.17 14.64 3.10
CA GLY A 200 -16.25 15.62 2.01
C GLY A 200 -17.66 16.15 1.74
N ARG A 201 -18.68 15.64 2.43
CA ARG A 201 -20.10 15.98 2.22
C ARG A 201 -20.65 16.87 3.35
N SER A 202 -21.37 17.95 3.02
CA SER A 202 -22.03 18.76 4.06
C SER A 202 -23.34 18.19 4.57
N ASP A 203 -24.00 17.34 3.78
CA ASP A 203 -25.26 16.70 4.14
C ASP A 203 -25.07 15.46 5.04
N VAL A 204 -23.82 15.19 5.44
CA VAL A 204 -23.43 14.11 6.35
C VAL A 204 -22.73 14.69 7.58
N ASP A 205 -23.25 14.35 8.76
CA ASP A 205 -22.63 14.66 10.05
C ASP A 205 -21.95 13.40 10.60
N VAL A 206 -20.66 13.20 10.31
CA VAL A 206 -19.88 12.10 10.91
C VAL A 206 -19.61 12.40 12.38
N GLN A 207 -20.29 11.69 13.28
CA GLN A 207 -20.27 11.94 14.72
C GLN A 207 -19.18 11.16 15.46
N ALA A 208 -18.77 10.01 14.92
CA ALA A 208 -17.72 9.17 15.47
C ALA A 208 -17.19 8.19 14.40
N ILE A 209 -15.96 7.73 14.62
CA ILE A 209 -15.37 6.61 13.88
C ILE A 209 -14.94 5.54 14.89
N THR A 210 -15.30 4.29 14.67
CA THR A 210 -14.79 3.15 15.44
C THR A 210 -13.97 2.24 14.57
N VAL A 211 -12.84 1.78 15.12
CA VAL A 211 -11.97 0.81 14.47
C VAL A 211 -12.31 -0.58 15.01
N THR A 212 -12.60 -1.54 14.13
CA THR A 212 -12.72 -2.95 14.49
C THR A 212 -11.33 -3.59 14.40
N GLY A 213 -10.72 -3.88 15.56
CA GLY A 213 -9.37 -4.46 15.60
C GLY A 213 -9.29 -5.89 15.08
N ALA A 214 -10.44 -6.57 14.92
CA ALA A 214 -10.51 -7.87 14.28
C ALA A 214 -10.22 -7.83 12.77
N GLY A 215 -10.40 -6.68 12.12
CA GLY A 215 -10.23 -6.54 10.66
C GLY A 215 -8.79 -6.30 10.21
N GLU A 216 -8.59 -5.56 9.12
CA GLU A 216 -7.27 -5.45 8.48
C GLU A 216 -6.26 -4.68 9.34
N ALA A 217 -6.59 -3.53 9.92
CA ALA A 217 -5.67 -2.81 10.81
C ALA A 217 -5.71 -3.30 12.26
N HIS A 218 -4.56 -3.28 12.94
CA HIS A 218 -4.53 -3.43 14.40
C HIS A 218 -4.97 -2.14 15.09
N CYS A 219 -5.56 -2.22 16.28
CA CYS A 219 -6.20 -1.07 16.93
C CYS A 219 -5.30 0.16 17.04
N SER A 220 -4.05 -0.01 17.47
CA SER A 220 -3.12 1.11 17.68
C SER A 220 -2.84 1.88 16.38
N ALA A 221 -2.58 1.15 15.29
CA ALA A 221 -2.29 1.75 13.99
C ALA A 221 -3.56 2.26 13.31
N GLY A 222 -4.64 1.48 13.33
CA GLY A 222 -5.93 1.88 12.76
C GLY A 222 -6.49 3.16 13.40
N THR A 223 -6.44 3.25 14.73
CA THR A 223 -6.86 4.47 15.47
C THR A 223 -6.03 5.68 15.10
N ARG A 224 -4.69 5.52 15.01
CA ARG A 224 -3.79 6.60 14.57
C ARG A 224 -4.11 7.04 13.14
N ASN A 225 -4.34 6.09 12.23
CA ASN A 225 -4.64 6.38 10.84
C ASN A 225 -5.99 7.11 10.71
N ALA A 226 -7.04 6.65 11.41
CA ALA A 226 -8.33 7.33 11.51
C ALA A 226 -8.22 8.77 12.02
N LEU A 227 -7.49 8.99 13.12
CA LEU A 227 -7.25 10.32 13.69
C LEU A 227 -6.56 11.25 12.69
N ASN A 228 -5.58 10.74 11.95
CA ASN A 228 -4.85 11.50 10.94
C ASN A 228 -5.70 11.79 9.69
N LEU A 229 -6.61 10.88 9.31
CA LEU A 229 -7.57 11.11 8.21
C LEU A 229 -8.57 12.20 8.55
N VAL A 230 -9.15 12.19 9.75
CA VAL A 230 -10.07 13.26 10.16
C VAL A 230 -9.35 14.60 10.29
N ALA A 231 -8.06 14.60 10.68
CA ALA A 231 -7.24 15.81 10.65
C ALA A 231 -6.97 16.30 9.22
N LEU A 232 -6.66 15.41 8.28
CA LEU A 232 -6.51 15.78 6.86
C LEU A 232 -7.80 16.41 6.30
N ALA A 233 -8.95 15.87 6.67
CA ALA A 233 -10.27 16.39 6.29
C ALA A 233 -10.66 17.69 7.03
N GLY A 234 -9.81 18.20 7.94
CA GLY A 234 -10.08 19.42 8.70
C GLY A 234 -11.10 19.25 9.82
N ARG A 235 -11.38 18.02 10.25
CA ARG A 235 -12.35 17.64 11.28
C ARG A 235 -11.70 16.90 12.46
N PRO A 236 -10.62 17.46 13.07
CA PRO A 236 -9.86 16.75 14.09
C PRO A 236 -10.69 16.43 15.34
N GLU A 237 -11.83 17.10 15.55
CA GLU A 237 -12.72 16.91 16.70
C GLU A 237 -13.51 15.60 16.72
N ILE A 238 -13.59 14.88 15.60
CA ILE A 238 -14.34 13.63 15.52
C ILE A 238 -13.69 12.59 16.45
N PRO A 239 -14.42 12.02 17.42
CA PRO A 239 -13.88 11.01 18.32
C PRO A 239 -13.62 9.71 17.57
N VAL A 240 -12.49 9.08 17.90
CA VAL A 240 -12.10 7.76 17.39
C VAL A 240 -11.87 6.82 18.56
N ALA A 241 -12.44 5.62 18.52
CA ALA A 241 -12.17 4.53 19.46
C ALA A 241 -11.87 3.23 18.70
N CYS A 242 -11.19 2.29 19.36
CA CYS A 242 -11.06 0.93 18.83
C CYS A 242 -11.82 -0.07 19.70
N GLY A 243 -12.28 -1.14 19.08
CA GLY A 243 -12.84 -2.29 19.76
C GLY A 243 -11.79 -3.32 20.12
N ARG A 244 -12.19 -4.58 20.05
CA ARG A 244 -11.34 -5.74 20.32
C ARG A 244 -10.51 -6.13 19.09
N GLU A 245 -9.35 -6.75 19.33
CA GLU A 245 -8.39 -7.20 18.30
C GLU A 245 -8.74 -8.55 17.67
N ALA A 246 -9.83 -9.18 18.10
CA ALA A 246 -10.20 -10.54 17.70
C ALA A 246 -11.71 -10.64 17.50
N PRO A 247 -12.21 -11.52 16.61
CA PRO A 247 -13.63 -11.72 16.40
C PRO A 247 -14.34 -12.16 17.69
N LEU A 248 -15.68 -12.12 17.68
CA LEU A 248 -16.50 -12.56 18.81
C LEU A 248 -16.29 -14.05 19.10
N GLU A 249 -16.20 -14.85 18.05
CA GLU A 249 -15.93 -16.29 18.10
C GLU A 249 -14.99 -16.69 16.94
N GLY A 250 -14.22 -17.77 17.13
CA GLY A 250 -13.23 -18.24 16.16
C GLY A 250 -11.91 -17.47 16.21
N ASP A 251 -11.06 -17.71 15.20
CA ASP A 251 -9.71 -17.15 15.06
C ASP A 251 -9.38 -16.69 13.64
N HIS A 252 -10.41 -16.52 12.79
CA HIS A 252 -10.25 -15.97 11.46
C HIS A 252 -9.69 -14.56 11.52
N ALA A 253 -8.76 -14.26 10.60
CA ALA A 253 -8.12 -12.96 10.48
C ALA A 253 -7.70 -12.70 9.03
N PHE A 254 -7.53 -11.43 8.69
CA PHE A 254 -6.84 -11.03 7.47
C PHE A 254 -5.38 -11.51 7.46
N PRO A 255 -4.77 -11.72 6.27
CA PRO A 255 -3.36 -12.09 6.17
C PRO A 255 -2.45 -11.08 6.88
N THR A 256 -1.52 -11.56 7.71
CA THR A 256 -0.63 -10.70 8.52
C THR A 256 0.10 -9.64 7.69
N GLU A 257 0.58 -10.02 6.50
CA GLU A 257 1.24 -9.11 5.56
C GLU A 257 0.36 -7.95 5.09
N TRP A 258 -0.95 -8.14 5.00
CA TRP A 258 -1.88 -7.06 4.64
C TRP A 258 -2.07 -6.13 5.83
N ARG A 259 -2.28 -6.72 7.02
CA ARG A 259 -2.40 -5.98 8.28
C ARG A 259 -1.19 -5.08 8.55
N GLU A 260 0.01 -5.61 8.39
CA GLU A 260 1.26 -4.84 8.54
C GLU A 260 1.37 -3.69 7.53
N ARG A 261 0.92 -3.91 6.28
CA ARG A 261 0.96 -2.87 5.24
C ARG A 261 -0.03 -1.74 5.53
N VAL A 262 -1.24 -2.03 5.98
CA VAL A 262 -2.22 -0.99 6.33
C VAL A 262 -1.88 -0.29 7.65
N ASP A 263 -1.26 -1.01 8.60
CA ASP A 263 -0.73 -0.41 9.83
C ASP A 263 0.31 0.67 9.53
N ASP A 264 1.20 0.43 8.55
CA ASP A 264 2.17 1.41 8.06
C ASP A 264 1.59 2.40 7.03
N LEU A 265 0.26 2.42 6.85
CA LEU A 265 -0.43 3.30 5.90
C LEU A 265 0.11 3.18 4.46
N LEU A 266 0.53 1.97 4.05
CA LEU A 266 1.23 1.71 2.79
C LEU A 266 2.53 2.52 2.59
N GLY A 267 3.18 2.95 3.68
CA GLY A 267 4.35 3.83 3.67
C GLY A 267 4.01 5.29 3.32
N LEU A 268 2.73 5.65 3.31
CA LEU A 268 2.27 7.03 3.10
C LEU A 268 2.36 7.84 4.39
N THR A 269 2.20 9.15 4.26
CA THR A 269 2.17 10.07 5.39
C THR A 269 0.91 10.93 5.36
N LEU A 270 0.37 11.18 6.55
CA LEU A 270 -0.76 12.08 6.80
C LEU A 270 -0.34 13.16 7.80
N PRO A 271 -1.04 14.30 7.85
CA PRO A 271 -0.86 15.26 8.93
C PRO A 271 -1.15 14.59 10.28
N GLU A 272 -0.27 14.82 11.26
CA GLU A 272 -0.43 14.29 12.61
C GLU A 272 -1.58 15.01 13.32
N ASN A 273 -2.55 14.24 13.81
CA ASN A 273 -3.56 14.76 14.73
C ASN A 273 -2.99 14.73 16.15
N SER A 274 -2.89 15.90 16.79
CA SER A 274 -2.40 16.01 18.17
C SER A 274 -3.43 15.61 19.22
N ARG A 275 -4.66 15.24 18.82
CA ARG A 275 -5.68 14.71 19.72
C ARG A 275 -5.42 13.25 20.00
N GLU A 276 -5.66 12.88 21.24
CA GLU A 276 -5.64 11.48 21.68
C GLU A 276 -6.92 10.77 21.22
N ALA A 277 -6.80 9.46 21.03
CA ALA A 277 -7.95 8.59 20.88
C ALA A 277 -8.91 8.70 22.07
N SER A 278 -10.18 8.38 21.85
CA SER A 278 -11.13 8.26 22.96
C SER A 278 -10.63 7.23 23.97
N SER A 279 -10.83 7.51 25.26
CA SER A 279 -10.58 6.54 26.32
C SER A 279 -11.67 5.46 26.41
N GLU A 280 -12.78 5.64 25.70
CA GLU A 280 -13.85 4.67 25.55
C GLU A 280 -13.44 3.55 24.58
N SER A 281 -13.95 2.35 24.79
CA SER A 281 -13.96 1.30 23.77
C SER A 281 -14.87 1.68 22.59
N ALA A 282 -14.71 1.02 21.44
CA ALA A 282 -15.64 1.20 20.33
C ALA A 282 -17.10 0.92 20.74
N VAL A 283 -17.34 -0.11 21.54
CA VAL A 283 -18.68 -0.49 22.03
C VAL A 283 -19.30 0.63 22.87
N GLU A 284 -18.53 1.21 23.79
CA GLU A 284 -18.98 2.33 24.63
C GLU A 284 -19.22 3.60 23.79
N LEU A 285 -18.32 3.92 22.85
CA LEU A 285 -18.45 5.07 21.97
C LEU A 285 -19.68 4.94 21.05
N LEU A 286 -19.87 3.79 20.39
CA LEU A 286 -21.05 3.50 19.57
C LEU A 286 -22.33 3.66 20.38
N THR A 287 -22.40 3.03 21.55
CA THR A 287 -23.56 3.11 22.44
C THR A 287 -23.87 4.55 22.83
N ARG A 288 -22.86 5.32 23.27
CA ARG A 288 -23.03 6.72 23.69
C ARG A 288 -23.52 7.61 22.55
N ILE A 289 -22.93 7.49 21.36
CA ILE A 289 -23.29 8.33 20.21
C ILE A 289 -24.70 7.98 19.72
N ILE A 290 -25.01 6.69 19.55
CA ILE A 290 -26.31 6.25 19.03
C ILE A 290 -27.44 6.56 20.02
N GLN A 291 -27.24 6.33 21.34
CA GLN A 291 -28.26 6.68 22.35
C GLN A 291 -28.39 8.20 22.57
N GLY A 292 -27.29 8.92 22.44
CA GLY A 292 -27.23 10.36 22.70
C GLY A 292 -27.70 11.24 21.54
N SER A 293 -27.79 10.68 20.33
CA SER A 293 -28.20 11.42 19.15
C SER A 293 -29.69 11.81 19.21
N PRO A 294 -30.05 13.08 18.94
CA PRO A 294 -31.45 13.51 18.89
C PRO A 294 -32.20 13.01 17.65
N GLN A 295 -31.46 12.54 16.65
CA GLN A 295 -31.96 11.98 15.40
C GLN A 295 -31.48 10.53 15.27
N LYS A 296 -32.23 9.70 14.55
CA LYS A 296 -31.80 8.33 14.30
C LYS A 296 -30.48 8.30 13.53
N VAL A 297 -29.54 7.50 14.00
CA VAL A 297 -28.17 7.41 13.44
C VAL A 297 -28.14 6.42 12.28
N HIS A 298 -27.44 6.77 11.20
CA HIS A 298 -27.06 5.83 10.16
C HIS A 298 -25.68 5.26 10.49
N LEU A 299 -25.63 3.97 10.77
CA LEU A 299 -24.39 3.25 11.03
C LEU A 299 -23.86 2.66 9.71
N ILE A 300 -22.64 3.03 9.31
CA ILE A 300 -21.98 2.52 8.10
C ILE A 300 -20.83 1.63 8.56
N THR A 301 -20.87 0.35 8.19
CA THR A 301 -19.86 -0.64 8.59
C THR A 301 -19.04 -1.08 7.38
N LEU A 302 -17.74 -0.90 7.45
CA LEU A 302 -16.78 -1.10 6.36
C LEU A 302 -15.82 -2.26 6.63
N GLY A 303 -15.71 -2.72 7.87
CA GLY A 303 -14.93 -3.90 8.26
C GLY A 303 -15.78 -5.06 8.80
N PRO A 304 -15.15 -6.06 9.43
CA PRO A 304 -15.83 -7.11 10.17
C PRO A 304 -16.76 -6.55 11.24
N LEU A 305 -17.95 -7.14 11.36
CA LEU A 305 -19.05 -6.64 12.18
C LEU A 305 -18.85 -6.80 13.69
N THR A 306 -17.65 -7.17 14.17
CA THR A 306 -17.34 -7.49 15.56
C THR A 306 -17.84 -6.43 16.55
N ASN A 307 -17.50 -5.15 16.33
CA ASN A 307 -17.92 -4.07 17.21
C ASN A 307 -19.45 -3.92 17.26
N VAL A 308 -20.09 -4.00 16.10
CA VAL A 308 -21.53 -3.80 15.95
C VAL A 308 -22.32 -4.98 16.49
N GLY A 309 -21.86 -6.21 16.23
CA GLY A 309 -22.40 -7.44 16.81
C GLY A 309 -22.30 -7.40 18.33
N GLU A 310 -21.15 -6.99 18.88
CA GLU A 310 -20.97 -6.86 20.34
C GLU A 310 -21.94 -5.83 20.95
N VAL A 311 -22.07 -4.65 20.33
CA VAL A 311 -23.00 -3.61 20.79
C VAL A 311 -24.45 -4.09 20.75
N LEU A 312 -24.86 -4.77 19.68
CA LEU A 312 -26.25 -5.20 19.51
C LEU A 312 -26.60 -6.42 20.37
N GLU A 313 -25.62 -7.29 20.67
CA GLU A 313 -25.79 -8.36 21.65
C GLU A 313 -25.91 -7.79 23.07
N ALA A 314 -25.10 -6.79 23.42
CA ALA A 314 -25.09 -6.16 24.74
C ALA A 314 -26.31 -5.24 24.97
N GLU A 315 -26.72 -4.47 23.96
CA GLU A 315 -27.77 -3.45 24.03
C GLU A 315 -28.78 -3.60 22.87
N PRO A 316 -29.60 -4.68 22.80
CA PRO A 316 -30.51 -4.93 21.67
C PRO A 316 -31.51 -3.79 21.40
N GLY A 317 -31.86 -3.01 22.43
CA GLY A 317 -32.76 -1.85 22.30
C GLY A 317 -32.17 -0.71 21.47
N LEU A 318 -30.87 -0.70 21.21
CA LEU A 318 -30.18 0.35 20.47
C LEU A 318 -30.66 0.45 19.01
N VAL A 319 -31.17 -0.64 18.44
CA VAL A 319 -31.74 -0.68 17.08
C VAL A 319 -32.87 0.33 16.88
N MET A 320 -33.57 0.73 17.94
CA MET A 320 -34.65 1.72 17.86
C MET A 320 -34.14 3.14 17.55
N ASN A 321 -32.86 3.41 17.85
CA ASN A 321 -32.19 4.68 17.58
C ASN A 321 -31.43 4.68 16.25
N LEU A 322 -31.45 3.55 15.52
CA LEU A 322 -30.85 3.44 14.19
C LEU A 322 -31.89 3.78 13.11
N GLU A 323 -31.43 4.54 12.13
CA GLU A 323 -32.16 4.76 10.88
C GLU A 323 -31.92 3.59 9.94
N MET A 324 -30.66 3.20 9.80
CA MET A 324 -30.18 2.15 8.92
C MET A 324 -28.79 1.68 9.37
N ILE A 325 -28.49 0.41 9.16
CA ILE A 325 -27.13 -0.12 9.13
C ILE A 325 -26.80 -0.43 7.66
N THR A 326 -25.86 0.31 7.07
CA THR A 326 -25.30 -0.05 5.75
C THR A 326 -24.06 -0.89 5.97
N VAL A 327 -24.08 -2.12 5.46
CA VAL A 327 -23.03 -3.11 5.68
C VAL A 327 -22.27 -3.37 4.38
N MET A 328 -20.98 -3.03 4.32
CA MET A 328 -20.09 -3.59 3.31
C MET A 328 -19.65 -4.99 3.76
N GLY A 329 -20.05 -6.01 3.01
CA GLY A 329 -19.66 -7.38 3.32
C GLY A 329 -20.54 -8.44 2.69
N GLY A 330 -20.07 -9.67 2.75
CA GLY A 330 -20.78 -10.82 2.18
C GLY A 330 -20.72 -10.92 0.65
N ALA A 331 -21.19 -12.06 0.15
CA ALA A 331 -21.35 -12.38 -1.26
C ALA A 331 -22.59 -13.27 -1.37
N VAL A 332 -23.58 -12.86 -2.17
CA VAL A 332 -24.92 -13.50 -2.18
C VAL A 332 -25.09 -14.40 -3.40
N GLU A 333 -25.07 -13.82 -4.61
CA GLU A 333 -25.22 -14.54 -5.87
C GLU A 333 -23.90 -14.67 -6.65
N VAL A 334 -22.82 -14.12 -6.10
CA VAL A 334 -21.46 -14.17 -6.66
C VAL A 334 -20.51 -14.97 -5.78
N ALA A 335 -19.33 -15.31 -6.32
CA ALA A 335 -18.26 -15.93 -5.54
C ALA A 335 -17.73 -14.96 -4.46
N GLY A 336 -17.27 -15.54 -3.36
CA GLY A 336 -16.54 -14.83 -2.32
C GLY A 336 -15.17 -14.36 -2.78
N ASN A 337 -14.51 -13.52 -1.97
CA ASN A 337 -13.18 -13.00 -2.27
C ASN A 337 -12.07 -13.61 -1.41
N VAL A 338 -12.38 -14.36 -0.34
CA VAL A 338 -11.38 -14.92 0.59
C VAL A 338 -10.38 -15.84 -0.12
N GLY A 339 -10.85 -16.90 -0.77
CA GLY A 339 -9.99 -17.86 -1.48
C GLY A 339 -9.34 -17.30 -2.73
N SER A 340 -10.01 -16.40 -3.44
CA SER A 340 -9.44 -15.76 -4.64
C SER A 340 -8.25 -14.85 -4.35
N SER A 341 -8.11 -14.39 -3.11
CA SER A 341 -7.11 -13.40 -2.69
C SER A 341 -6.15 -13.90 -1.62
N SER A 342 -6.30 -15.13 -1.15
CA SER A 342 -5.43 -15.76 -0.15
C SER A 342 -5.25 -17.25 -0.43
N ASN A 343 -4.54 -17.97 0.45
CA ASN A 343 -4.42 -19.43 0.37
C ASN A 343 -5.48 -20.17 1.21
N ILE A 344 -6.55 -19.48 1.63
CA ILE A 344 -7.63 -20.04 2.44
C ILE A 344 -8.63 -20.75 1.53
N GLU A 345 -9.01 -21.99 1.85
CA GLU A 345 -9.99 -22.76 1.07
C GLU A 345 -11.43 -22.30 1.35
N ASN A 346 -11.78 -21.08 0.92
CA ASN A 346 -13.13 -20.51 1.03
C ASN A 346 -13.46 -19.64 -0.19
N GLU A 347 -14.30 -20.15 -1.08
CA GLU A 347 -14.66 -19.49 -2.35
C GLU A 347 -16.01 -18.74 -2.28
N VAL A 348 -16.63 -18.69 -1.10
CA VAL A 348 -18.05 -18.31 -0.95
C VAL A 348 -18.28 -17.13 -0.02
N ALA A 349 -17.32 -16.80 0.84
CA ALA A 349 -17.45 -15.70 1.79
C ALA A 349 -16.74 -14.42 1.31
N GLY A 350 -17.30 -13.27 1.68
CA GLY A 350 -16.59 -12.00 1.67
C GLY A 350 -15.76 -11.84 2.95
N TRP A 351 -14.58 -11.23 2.86
CA TRP A 351 -13.64 -11.07 3.99
C TRP A 351 -14.29 -10.59 5.30
N ASN A 352 -15.07 -9.50 5.27
CA ASN A 352 -15.69 -8.94 6.49
C ASN A 352 -16.58 -9.96 7.24
N PHE A 353 -17.25 -10.84 6.51
CA PHE A 353 -18.12 -11.86 7.11
C PHE A 353 -17.35 -13.12 7.45
N TYR A 354 -16.30 -13.44 6.68
CA TYR A 354 -15.40 -14.54 7.00
C TYR A 354 -14.66 -14.29 8.32
N VAL A 355 -14.21 -13.07 8.58
CA VAL A 355 -13.46 -12.75 9.81
C VAL A 355 -14.33 -12.91 11.06
N ASP A 356 -15.59 -12.49 11.03
CA ASP A 356 -16.49 -12.65 12.18
C ASP A 356 -17.91 -13.08 11.76
N PRO A 357 -18.11 -14.37 11.42
CA PRO A 357 -19.40 -14.90 11.01
C PRO A 357 -20.46 -14.77 12.12
N ARG A 358 -20.04 -14.94 13.38
CA ARG A 358 -20.91 -14.84 14.57
C ARG A 358 -21.46 -13.42 14.71
N ALA A 359 -20.61 -12.40 14.60
CA ALA A 359 -21.07 -11.01 14.64
C ALA A 359 -21.98 -10.67 13.45
N ALA A 360 -21.69 -11.17 12.25
CA ALA A 360 -22.53 -10.94 11.09
C ALA A 360 -23.93 -11.58 11.25
N ALA A 361 -24.01 -12.79 11.81
CA ALA A 361 -25.27 -13.45 12.15
C ALA A 361 -26.06 -12.67 13.21
N GLU A 362 -25.39 -12.16 14.24
CA GLU A 362 -26.00 -11.31 15.27
C GLU A 362 -26.59 -10.03 14.68
N VAL A 363 -25.85 -9.33 13.80
CA VAL A 363 -26.35 -8.13 13.13
C VAL A 363 -27.57 -8.45 12.26
N PHE A 364 -27.54 -9.52 11.47
CA PHE A 364 -28.70 -9.92 10.65
C PHE A 364 -29.94 -10.25 11.51
N GLY A 365 -29.74 -10.86 12.67
CA GLY A 365 -30.78 -11.20 13.62
C GLY A 365 -31.27 -10.05 14.52
N SER A 366 -30.59 -8.89 14.50
CA SER A 366 -30.83 -7.78 15.44
C SER A 366 -32.20 -7.11 15.31
N GLY A 367 -32.86 -7.25 14.15
CA GLY A 367 -34.10 -6.53 13.84
C GLY A 367 -33.88 -5.06 13.44
N ALA A 368 -32.64 -4.61 13.29
CA ALA A 368 -32.33 -3.30 12.71
C ALA A 368 -32.70 -3.23 11.21
N PRO A 369 -33.04 -2.05 10.67
CA PRO A 369 -33.07 -1.85 9.22
C PRO A 369 -31.67 -2.00 8.66
N ILE A 370 -31.47 -2.92 7.70
CA ILE A 370 -30.16 -3.23 7.13
C ILE A 370 -30.19 -3.09 5.61
N THR A 371 -29.21 -2.36 5.08
CA THR A 371 -28.84 -2.37 3.66
C THR A 371 -27.51 -3.08 3.51
N LEU A 372 -27.52 -4.29 2.96
CA LEU A 372 -26.30 -5.03 2.62
C LEU A 372 -25.76 -4.55 1.28
N VAL A 373 -24.48 -4.22 1.23
CA VAL A 373 -23.71 -3.91 0.02
C VAL A 373 -22.66 -5.01 -0.15
N PRO A 374 -23.05 -6.16 -0.73
CA PRO A 374 -22.16 -7.30 -0.89
C PRO A 374 -21.32 -7.18 -2.15
N LEU A 375 -20.46 -8.18 -2.38
CA LEU A 375 -19.66 -8.30 -3.60
C LEU A 375 -20.50 -8.23 -4.88
N ASP A 376 -21.78 -8.63 -4.84
CA ASP A 376 -22.71 -8.50 -5.96
C ASP A 376 -22.80 -7.06 -6.48
N ALA A 377 -22.87 -6.07 -5.59
CA ALA A 377 -22.88 -4.66 -5.96
C ALA A 377 -21.47 -4.11 -6.19
N THR A 378 -20.50 -4.41 -5.31
CA THR A 378 -19.17 -3.80 -5.38
C THR A 378 -18.36 -4.27 -6.59
N ASN A 379 -18.65 -5.45 -7.14
CA ASN A 379 -18.08 -5.93 -8.40
C ASN A 379 -18.44 -5.03 -9.61
N TYR A 380 -19.46 -4.16 -9.51
CA TYR A 380 -19.77 -3.15 -10.52
C TYR A 380 -18.87 -1.90 -10.44
N ALA A 381 -18.09 -1.74 -9.38
CA ALA A 381 -17.23 -0.58 -9.15
C ALA A 381 -15.72 -0.94 -9.05
N PRO A 382 -15.12 -1.58 -10.07
CA PRO A 382 -13.67 -1.77 -10.10
C PRO A 382 -12.95 -0.42 -10.19
N VAL A 383 -11.81 -0.27 -9.53
CA VAL A 383 -10.93 0.88 -9.74
C VAL A 383 -10.22 0.68 -11.07
N THR A 384 -10.63 1.44 -12.08
CA THR A 384 -10.07 1.32 -13.44
C THR A 384 -8.90 2.26 -13.65
N MET A 385 -8.00 1.93 -14.60
CA MET A 385 -6.98 2.86 -15.08
C MET A 385 -7.57 4.13 -15.73
N GLU A 386 -8.84 4.09 -16.16
CA GLU A 386 -9.56 5.28 -16.62
C GLU A 386 -9.85 6.23 -15.45
N PHE A 387 -10.47 5.72 -14.38
CA PHE A 387 -10.69 6.49 -13.16
C PHE A 387 -9.37 7.00 -12.57
N TYR A 388 -8.36 6.13 -12.45
CA TYR A 388 -7.03 6.49 -11.94
C TYR A 388 -6.46 7.72 -12.66
N ARG A 389 -6.52 7.76 -13.99
CA ARG A 389 -6.01 8.89 -14.80
C ARG A 389 -6.91 10.13 -14.71
N ARG A 390 -8.21 9.96 -14.46
CA ARG A 390 -9.12 11.09 -14.19
C ARG A 390 -8.74 11.74 -12.87
N LEU A 391 -8.62 10.95 -11.80
CA LEU A 391 -8.17 11.42 -10.49
C LEU A 391 -6.78 12.06 -10.56
N GLU A 392 -5.84 11.45 -11.27
CA GLU A 392 -4.51 12.03 -11.51
C GLU A 392 -4.64 13.45 -12.08
N ARG A 393 -5.52 13.69 -13.05
CA ARG A 393 -5.64 15.04 -13.66
C ARG A 393 -6.47 16.01 -12.83
N ASP A 394 -7.38 15.52 -12.00
CA ASP A 394 -8.44 16.30 -11.34
C ASP A 394 -8.29 16.34 -9.82
N ARG A 395 -7.14 15.98 -9.26
CA ARG A 395 -6.85 16.09 -7.82
C ARG A 395 -6.48 17.54 -7.45
N THR A 396 -7.42 18.26 -6.86
CA THR A 396 -7.29 19.70 -6.58
C THR A 396 -7.15 20.02 -5.09
N THR A 397 -7.40 19.05 -4.21
CA THR A 397 -7.32 19.18 -2.75
C THR A 397 -6.27 18.22 -2.17
N SER A 398 -5.83 18.45 -0.93
CA SER A 398 -4.96 17.50 -0.22
C SER A 398 -5.65 16.13 -0.02
N VAL A 399 -6.97 16.12 0.14
CA VAL A 399 -7.77 14.89 0.23
C VAL A 399 -7.72 14.10 -1.09
N ALA A 400 -7.98 14.74 -2.22
CA ALA A 400 -7.89 14.09 -3.54
C ALA A 400 -6.45 13.65 -3.87
N GLU A 401 -5.45 14.43 -3.48
CA GLU A 401 -4.04 14.04 -3.59
C GLU A 401 -3.71 12.82 -2.73
N PHE A 402 -4.23 12.73 -1.50
CA PHE A 402 -4.06 11.54 -0.66
C PHE A 402 -4.69 10.30 -1.30
N VAL A 403 -5.94 10.41 -1.77
CA VAL A 403 -6.62 9.32 -2.48
C VAL A 403 -5.82 8.86 -3.70
N TYR A 404 -5.24 9.81 -4.46
CA TYR A 404 -4.34 9.47 -5.56
C TYR A 404 -3.10 8.71 -5.08
N ARG A 405 -2.48 9.12 -3.97
CA ARG A 405 -1.31 8.43 -3.40
C ARG A 405 -1.63 7.01 -2.93
N VAL A 406 -2.80 6.78 -2.34
CA VAL A 406 -3.29 5.45 -1.97
C VAL A 406 -3.42 4.57 -3.21
N LEU A 407 -4.12 5.05 -4.25
CA LEU A 407 -4.26 4.30 -5.50
C LEU A 407 -2.94 4.09 -6.23
N ALA A 408 -1.99 5.03 -6.12
CA ALA A 408 -0.65 4.88 -6.68
C ALA A 408 0.18 3.82 -5.92
N ALA A 409 0.02 3.71 -4.60
CA ALA A 409 0.63 2.65 -3.81
C ALA A 409 0.06 1.26 -4.13
N GLN A 410 -1.16 1.22 -4.68
CA GLN A 410 -1.86 0.01 -5.11
C GLN A 410 -1.93 -0.13 -6.65
N GLU A 411 -1.11 0.60 -7.40
CA GLU A 411 -1.23 0.72 -8.87
C GLU A 411 -1.18 -0.64 -9.58
N GLU A 412 -0.40 -1.58 -9.06
CA GLU A 412 -0.31 -2.95 -9.61
C GLU A 412 -1.68 -3.65 -9.60
N TYR A 413 -2.39 -3.63 -8.47
CA TYR A 413 -3.72 -4.21 -8.36
C TYR A 413 -4.74 -3.49 -9.25
N VAL A 414 -4.64 -2.17 -9.36
CA VAL A 414 -5.48 -1.36 -10.28
C VAL A 414 -5.23 -1.77 -11.74
N ARG A 415 -3.98 -2.01 -12.14
CA ARG A 415 -3.62 -2.44 -13.50
C ARG A 415 -4.07 -3.86 -13.82
N LEU A 416 -4.03 -4.73 -12.81
CA LEU A 416 -4.51 -6.12 -12.92
C LEU A 416 -6.05 -6.21 -12.90
N GLY A 417 -6.75 -5.13 -12.53
CA GLY A 417 -8.20 -5.12 -12.40
C GLY A 417 -8.71 -5.89 -11.19
N SER A 418 -7.87 -6.01 -10.15
CA SER A 418 -8.17 -6.76 -8.92
C SER A 418 -8.46 -5.85 -7.72
N TYR A 419 -8.57 -4.54 -7.92
CA TYR A 419 -8.88 -3.56 -6.89
C TYR A 419 -10.22 -2.89 -7.17
N TYR A 420 -11.09 -2.78 -6.17
CA TYR A 420 -12.45 -2.27 -6.32
C TYR A 420 -12.74 -1.19 -5.28
N PHE A 421 -13.76 -0.38 -5.54
CA PHE A 421 -14.34 0.52 -4.56
C PHE A 421 -15.35 -0.26 -3.70
N TRP A 422 -14.89 -1.17 -2.84
CA TRP A 422 -15.77 -1.93 -1.95
C TRP A 422 -16.43 -0.98 -0.94
N ASP A 423 -15.63 -0.40 -0.06
CA ASP A 423 -16.12 0.49 0.99
C ASP A 423 -16.62 1.84 0.47
N PRO A 424 -15.94 2.49 -0.51
CA PRO A 424 -16.42 3.76 -1.02
C PRO A 424 -17.77 3.64 -1.71
N LEU A 425 -18.08 2.51 -2.35
CA LEU A 425 -19.41 2.28 -2.91
C LEU A 425 -20.45 2.10 -1.80
N ALA A 426 -20.15 1.37 -0.73
CA ALA A 426 -21.06 1.19 0.39
C ALA A 426 -21.38 2.52 1.07
N ALA A 427 -20.36 3.35 1.33
CA ALA A 427 -20.52 4.70 1.87
C ALA A 427 -21.33 5.62 0.92
N ALA A 428 -21.12 5.50 -0.39
CA ALA A 428 -21.89 6.24 -1.37
C ALA A 428 -23.35 5.78 -1.44
N ILE A 429 -23.63 4.48 -1.40
CA ILE A 429 -25.00 3.94 -1.36
C ILE A 429 -25.73 4.36 -0.08
N ALA A 430 -25.02 4.44 1.06
CA ALA A 430 -25.59 4.89 2.32
C ALA A 430 -26.14 6.33 2.24
N THR A 431 -25.53 7.18 1.41
CA THR A 431 -25.89 8.59 1.27
C THR A 431 -26.69 8.90 0.01
N GLU A 432 -26.61 8.04 -1.02
CA GLU A 432 -27.25 8.19 -2.32
C GLU A 432 -27.79 6.85 -2.82
N GLU A 433 -28.93 6.41 -2.29
CA GLU A 433 -29.51 5.10 -2.61
C GLU A 433 -29.73 4.89 -4.11
N GLY A 434 -29.97 5.97 -4.86
CA GLY A 434 -30.15 5.92 -6.31
C GLY A 434 -28.92 5.46 -7.11
N LEU A 435 -27.79 5.21 -6.45
CA LEU A 435 -26.63 4.53 -7.04
C LEU A 435 -26.83 3.02 -7.19
N GLY A 436 -27.72 2.41 -6.40
CA GLY A 436 -27.93 0.97 -6.36
C GLY A 436 -29.30 0.51 -6.86
N THR A 437 -29.40 -0.76 -7.24
CA THR A 437 -30.68 -1.47 -7.34
C THR A 437 -30.78 -2.47 -6.20
N PHE A 438 -31.95 -2.60 -5.58
CA PHE A 438 -32.10 -3.39 -4.36
C PHE A 438 -33.12 -4.51 -4.49
N GLN A 439 -32.90 -5.58 -3.73
CA GLN A 439 -33.83 -6.69 -3.56
C GLN A 439 -33.94 -7.04 -2.07
N GLU A 440 -35.14 -7.33 -1.60
CA GLU A 440 -35.33 -7.92 -0.28
C GLU A 440 -35.13 -9.43 -0.37
N MET A 441 -34.22 -9.98 0.44
CA MET A 441 -33.86 -11.40 0.41
C MET A 441 -33.82 -11.96 1.84
N PRO A 442 -34.36 -13.17 2.09
CA PRO A 442 -34.23 -13.83 3.38
C PRO A 442 -32.85 -14.48 3.49
N LEU A 443 -31.94 -13.87 4.26
CA LEU A 443 -30.53 -14.28 4.33
C LEU A 443 -30.15 -14.84 5.71
N VAL A 444 -29.20 -15.77 5.71
CA VAL A 444 -28.46 -16.23 6.90
C VAL A 444 -26.95 -16.13 6.63
N VAL A 445 -26.16 -16.09 7.70
CA VAL A 445 -24.71 -16.25 7.66
C VAL A 445 -24.37 -17.65 8.18
N VAL A 446 -23.49 -18.36 7.49
CA VAL A 446 -22.97 -19.65 7.96
C VAL A 446 -21.93 -19.40 9.05
N GLU A 447 -22.27 -19.71 10.29
CA GLU A 447 -21.40 -19.52 11.46
C GLU A 447 -20.42 -20.69 11.66
N GLU A 448 -20.77 -21.88 11.19
CA GLU A 448 -19.93 -23.06 11.35
C GLU A 448 -18.57 -22.88 10.66
N ASP A 449 -17.51 -23.25 11.38
CA ASP A 449 -16.15 -23.25 10.85
C ASP A 449 -15.99 -24.25 9.68
N GLY A 450 -15.18 -23.89 8.70
CA GLY A 450 -14.92 -24.65 7.48
C GLY A 450 -14.99 -23.83 6.19
N ALA A 451 -15.01 -24.53 5.05
CA ALA A 451 -14.91 -23.92 3.72
C ALA A 451 -16.09 -23.00 3.32
N GLU A 452 -17.19 -23.05 4.08
CA GLU A 452 -18.36 -22.18 3.89
C GLU A 452 -18.56 -21.16 5.02
N SER A 453 -17.64 -21.10 5.98
CA SER A 453 -17.75 -20.16 7.10
C SER A 453 -17.80 -18.71 6.59
N GLY A 454 -18.73 -17.91 7.13
CA GLY A 454 -18.98 -16.54 6.69
C GLY A 454 -19.79 -16.41 5.39
N ARG A 455 -20.23 -17.52 4.79
CA ARG A 455 -21.06 -17.47 3.57
C ARG A 455 -22.40 -16.78 3.87
N THR A 456 -22.77 -15.84 3.02
CA THR A 456 -24.12 -15.26 3.00
C THR A 456 -25.02 -16.09 2.10
N LEU A 457 -26.08 -16.69 2.66
CA LEU A 457 -26.91 -17.67 1.96
C LEU A 457 -28.39 -17.31 2.05
N GLU A 458 -29.10 -17.38 0.93
CA GLU A 458 -30.56 -17.29 0.91
C GLU A 458 -31.19 -18.54 1.54
N SER A 459 -32.12 -18.34 2.48
CA SER A 459 -32.74 -19.41 3.25
C SER A 459 -34.15 -19.01 3.70
N GLU A 460 -35.10 -19.94 3.67
CA GLU A 460 -36.46 -19.71 4.18
C GLU A 460 -36.51 -19.36 5.68
N ARG A 461 -35.43 -19.68 6.41
CA ARG A 461 -35.26 -19.34 7.83
C ARG A 461 -34.46 -18.06 8.06
N GLY A 462 -34.09 -17.36 6.98
CA GLY A 462 -33.30 -16.15 7.03
C GLY A 462 -34.07 -14.90 7.42
N PHE A 463 -33.32 -13.85 7.70
CA PHE A 463 -33.84 -12.52 7.99
C PHE A 463 -34.01 -11.75 6.69
N VAL A 464 -35.12 -11.02 6.54
CA VAL A 464 -35.36 -10.22 5.33
C VAL A 464 -34.44 -9.00 5.37
N ILE A 465 -33.43 -9.01 4.50
CA ILE A 465 -32.42 -7.96 4.37
C ILE A 465 -32.58 -7.29 3.01
N ARG A 466 -32.43 -5.96 2.96
CA ARG A 466 -32.35 -5.22 1.70
C ARG A 466 -30.93 -5.33 1.14
N VAL A 467 -30.77 -5.94 -0.02
CA VAL A 467 -29.48 -6.24 -0.65
C VAL A 467 -29.29 -5.37 -1.89
N ALA A 468 -28.16 -4.65 -1.98
CA ALA A 468 -27.74 -3.99 -3.20
C ALA A 468 -27.22 -5.04 -4.20
N MET A 469 -27.86 -5.13 -5.37
CA MET A 469 -27.55 -6.14 -6.39
C MET A 469 -26.70 -5.61 -7.54
N LYS A 470 -26.75 -4.31 -7.80
CA LYS A 470 -26.03 -3.62 -8.89
C LYS A 470 -25.73 -2.19 -8.46
N ALA A 471 -24.73 -1.59 -9.10
CA ALA A 471 -24.41 -0.19 -8.92
C ALA A 471 -24.16 0.57 -10.24
N ASP A 472 -24.52 1.86 -10.25
CA ASP A 472 -24.19 2.81 -11.31
C ASP A 472 -22.77 3.35 -11.11
N ARG A 473 -21.81 2.69 -11.74
CA ARG A 473 -20.38 3.04 -11.65
C ARG A 473 -20.08 4.46 -12.08
N GLU A 474 -20.64 4.93 -13.20
CA GLU A 474 -20.28 6.25 -13.75
C GLU A 474 -20.76 7.38 -12.85
N ARG A 475 -21.99 7.26 -12.33
CA ARG A 475 -22.53 8.21 -11.36
C ARG A 475 -21.76 8.15 -10.06
N PHE A 476 -21.44 6.96 -9.56
CA PHE A 476 -20.63 6.78 -8.35
C PHE A 476 -19.24 7.41 -8.50
N GLU A 477 -18.49 7.11 -9.56
CA GLU A 477 -17.14 7.64 -9.77
C GLU A 477 -17.13 9.18 -9.84
N THR A 478 -18.16 9.76 -10.46
CA THR A 478 -18.32 11.22 -10.55
C THR A 478 -18.58 11.82 -9.17
N LEU A 479 -19.54 11.25 -8.44
CA LEU A 479 -19.89 11.70 -7.09
C LEU A 479 -18.68 11.58 -6.14
N PHE A 480 -17.96 10.47 -6.20
CA PHE A 480 -16.78 10.23 -5.38
C PHE A 480 -15.68 11.26 -5.69
N LEU A 481 -15.39 11.49 -6.97
CA LEU A 481 -14.38 12.47 -7.39
C LEU A 481 -14.76 13.90 -6.98
N ASP A 482 -16.05 14.24 -7.02
CA ASP A 482 -16.56 15.53 -6.58
C ASP A 482 -16.43 15.70 -5.06
N ALA A 483 -16.75 14.68 -4.27
CA ALA A 483 -16.64 14.71 -2.81
C ALA A 483 -15.19 14.96 -2.36
N VAL A 484 -14.23 14.17 -2.86
CA VAL A 484 -12.83 14.28 -2.44
C VAL A 484 -12.17 15.57 -2.91
N ASN A 485 -12.72 16.22 -3.94
CA ASN A 485 -12.31 17.54 -4.41
C ASN A 485 -13.09 18.71 -3.77
N GLY A 486 -14.02 18.42 -2.84
CA GLY A 486 -14.82 19.46 -2.20
C GLY A 486 -15.74 20.21 -3.17
N ARG A 487 -16.26 19.51 -4.20
CA ARG A 487 -17.22 20.05 -5.17
C ARG A 487 -18.67 19.73 -4.82
N LEU A 488 -18.89 18.80 -3.89
CA LEU A 488 -20.21 18.56 -3.33
C LEU A 488 -20.52 19.62 -2.26
N PRO A 489 -21.79 20.04 -2.17
CA PRO A 489 -22.22 21.03 -1.19
C PRO A 489 -21.87 20.59 0.22
#